data_AF-J5KKY8-F1
#
_entry.id   AF-J5KKY8-F1
#
_cell.length_a   1.000
_cell.length_b   1.000
_cell.length_c   1.000
_cell.angle_alpha   90.00
_cell.angle_beta   90.00
_cell.angle_gamma   90.00
#
_symmetry.space_group_name_H-M   'P 1'
#
loop_
_entity.id
_entity.type
_entity.pdbx_description
1 polymer ?
#
loop_
_entity_poly.entity_id
_entity_poly.type
_entity_poly.pdbx_seq_one_letter_code
_entity_poly.pdbx_strand_id
1 'polypeptide(L)' 'MKQITLTISSRDYTITLEDDFAEIFERDWQKFMGGRKFIEPKELLNAFIEKCYESHTNERAVKNVIKDVEKALK' A
#
# COMPACT_ATOMS: atom_id res chain seq x y z
N MET A 1 -2.30 9.08 -16.81
CA MET A 1 -1.96 9.56 -15.46
C MET A 1 -3.21 10.16 -14.84
N LYS A 2 -3.55 9.74 -13.62
CA LYS A 2 -4.76 10.11 -12.90
C LYS A 2 -4.43 10.85 -11.61
N GLN A 3 -5.21 11.89 -11.32
CA GLN A 3 -5.09 12.64 -10.07
C GLN A 3 -6.06 12.10 -9.03
N ILE A 4 -5.59 11.97 -7.79
CA ILE A 4 -6.38 11.51 -6.66
C ILE A 4 -6.17 12.49 -5.51
N THR A 5 -7.27 12.94 -4.90
CA THR A 5 -7.24 13.81 -3.73
C THR A 5 -7.51 13.02 -2.46
N LEU A 6 -6.62 13.16 -1.48
CA LEU A 6 -6.66 12.52 -0.18
C LEU A 6 -6.80 13.57 0.90
N THR A 7 -7.77 13.40 1.81
CA THR A 7 -7.93 14.29 2.97
C THR A 7 -7.26 13.67 4.19
N ILE A 8 -6.24 14.34 4.72
CA ILE A 8 -5.52 13.94 5.93
C ILE A 8 -5.77 15.02 6.99
N SER A 9 -6.40 14.63 8.11
CA SER A 9 -7.08 15.51 9.07
C SER A 9 -8.00 16.52 8.37
N SER A 10 -7.53 17.75 8.20
CA SER A 10 -8.28 18.87 7.63
C SER A 10 -7.62 19.47 6.39
N ARG A 11 -6.69 18.74 5.76
CA ARG A 11 -5.97 19.19 4.57
C ARG A 11 -6.11 18.18 3.44
N ASP A 12 -6.34 18.72 2.25
CA ASP A 12 -6.40 17.95 1.02
C ASP A 12 -5.04 17.92 0.34
N TYR A 13 -4.65 16.74 -0.13
CA TYR A 13 -3.42 16.48 -0.86
C TYR A 13 -3.77 15.81 -2.19
N THR A 14 -3.35 16.39 -3.29
CA THR A 14 -3.54 15.80 -4.62
C THR A 14 -2.25 15.14 -5.07
N ILE A 15 -2.34 13.85 -5.38
CA ILE A 15 -1.24 13.05 -5.95
C ILE A 15 -1.56 12.68 -7.39
N THR A 16 -0.52 12.45 -8.20
CA THR A 16 -0.67 11.98 -9.59
C THR A 16 -0.05 10.59 -9.70
N LEU A 17 -0.82 9.64 -10.21
CA LEU A 17 -0.42 8.24 -10.38
C LEU A 17 -0.61 7.79 -11.83
N GLU A 18 0.04 6.70 -12.21
CA GLU A 18 -0.25 6.00 -13.48
C GLU A 18 -1.65 5.37 -13.43
N ASP A 19 -2.31 5.23 -14.59
CA ASP A 19 -3.75 4.96 -14.62
C ASP A 19 -4.11 3.58 -14.07
N ASP A 20 -3.33 2.55 -14.39
CA ASP A 20 -3.48 1.19 -13.89
C ASP A 20 -3.25 1.10 -12.37
N PHE A 21 -2.22 1.75 -11.87
CA PHE A 21 -1.94 1.81 -10.45
C PHE A 21 -2.96 2.66 -9.68
N ALA A 22 -3.47 3.72 -10.29
CA ALA A 22 -4.45 4.61 -9.68
C ALA A 22 -5.75 3.88 -9.33
N GLU A 23 -6.24 3.00 -10.21
CA GLU A 23 -7.44 2.19 -9.94
C GLU A 23 -7.26 1.25 -8.75
N ILE A 24 -6.10 0.58 -8.67
CA ILE A 24 -5.74 -0.31 -7.56
C ILE A 24 -5.64 0.49 -6.27
N PHE A 25 -4.94 1.63 -6.31
CA PHE A 25 -4.75 2.50 -5.16
C PHE A 25 -6.07 3.05 -4.63
N GLU A 26 -6.96 3.57 -5.48
CA GLU A 26 -8.26 4.10 -5.03
C GLU A 26 -9.09 3.03 -4.33
N ARG A 27 -9.15 1.83 -4.91
CA ARG A 27 -9.89 0.70 -4.32
C ARG A 27 -9.35 0.36 -2.93
N ASP A 28 -8.04 0.23 -2.80
CA ASP A 28 -7.41 -0.17 -1.55
C ASP A 28 -7.47 0.96 -0.50
N TRP A 29 -7.35 2.22 -0.95
CA TRP A 29 -7.57 3.40 -0.12
C TRP A 29 -9.01 3.47 0.41
N GLN A 30 -10.02 3.29 -0.43
CA GLN A 30 -11.42 3.29 0.01
C GLN A 30 -11.71 2.18 1.03
N LYS A 31 -11.15 0.98 0.82
CA LYS A 31 -11.24 -0.12 1.80
C LYS A 31 -10.60 0.26 3.14
N PHE A 32 -9.39 0.81 3.09
CA PHE A 32 -8.66 1.24 4.28
C PHE A 32 -9.39 2.35 5.06
N MET A 33 -9.99 3.30 4.34
CA MET A 33 -10.76 4.39 4.95
C MET A 33 -12.07 3.90 5.59
N GLY A 34 -12.62 2.76 5.18
CA GLY A 34 -13.85 2.20 5.75
C GLY A 34 -15.05 3.15 5.63
N GLY A 35 -15.11 3.92 4.54
CA GLY A 35 -16.15 4.95 4.32
C GLY A 35 -15.91 6.29 5.04
N ARG A 36 -14.80 6.45 5.78
CA ARG A 36 -14.42 7.74 6.37
C ARG A 36 -13.93 8.71 5.30
N LYS A 37 -14.21 10.00 5.51
CA LYS A 37 -13.81 11.08 4.59
C LYS A 37 -12.37 11.54 4.78
N PHE A 38 -11.84 11.44 5.99
CA PHE A 38 -10.49 11.86 6.33
C PHE A 38 -9.84 10.83 7.26
N ILE A 39 -8.51 10.88 7.31
CA ILE A 39 -7.68 10.04 8.17
C ILE A 39 -6.78 10.89 9.04
N GLU A 40 -6.58 10.50 10.29
CA GLU A 40 -5.63 11.19 11.16
C GLU A 40 -4.17 10.79 10.85
N PRO A 41 -3.19 11.71 10.99
CA PRO A 41 -1.77 11.44 10.75
C PRO A 41 -1.24 10.22 11.50
N LYS A 42 -1.73 9.97 12.72
CA LYS A 42 -1.38 8.78 13.50
C LYS A 42 -1.81 7.48 12.81
N GLU A 43 -3.00 7.46 12.23
CA GLU A 43 -3.52 6.29 11.52
C GLU A 43 -2.78 6.06 10.22
N LEU A 44 -2.43 7.14 9.51
CA LEU A 44 -1.59 7.07 8.31
C LEU A 44 -0.19 6.54 8.64
N LEU A 45 0.41 6.98 9.76
CA LEU A 45 1.71 6.47 10.22
C LEU A 45 1.64 4.98 10.56
N ASN A 46 0.59 4.55 11.26
CA ASN A 46 0.38 3.13 11.56
C ASN A 46 0.25 2.30 10.27
N ALA A 47 -0.56 2.75 9.31
CA ALA A 47 -0.71 2.08 8.02
C ALA A 47 0.61 2.01 7.25
N PHE A 48 1.45 3.05 7.34
CA PHE A 48 2.79 3.02 6.75
C PHE A 48 3.69 1.97 7.42
N ILE A 49 3.65 1.85 8.74
CA ILE A 49 4.40 0.82 9.49
C ILE A 49 3.92 -0.58 9.09
N GLU A 50 2.61 -0.80 9.02
CA GLU A 50 2.02 -2.07 8.59
C GLU A 50 2.47 -2.44 7.18
N LYS A 51 2.42 -1.50 6.23
CA LYS A 51 2.90 -1.69 4.86
C LYS A 51 4.40 -2.04 4.81
N CYS A 52 5.22 -1.41 5.63
CA CYS A 52 6.65 -1.75 5.74
C CYS A 52 6.84 -3.19 6.23
N TYR A 53 6.07 -3.60 7.23
CA TYR A 53 6.13 -4.96 7.77
C TYR A 53 5.67 -6.01 6.75
N GLU A 54 4.58 -5.73 6.03
CA GLU A 54 4.08 -6.57 4.94
C GLU A 54 5.14 -6.73 3.84
N SER A 55 5.73 -5.61 3.39
CA SER A 55 6.80 -5.63 2.38
C SER A 55 7.98 -6.49 2.80
N HIS A 56 8.46 -6.34 4.03
CA HIS A 56 9.56 -7.16 4.55
C HIS A 56 9.19 -8.66 4.64
N THR A 57 7.94 -8.96 5.02
CA THR A 57 7.45 -10.35 5.08
C THR A 57 7.35 -10.98 3.70
N ASN A 58 6.83 -10.23 2.72
CA ASN A 58 6.74 -10.66 1.33
C ASN A 58 8.12 -10.90 0.72
N GLU A 59 9.08 -10.00 0.95
CA GLU A 59 10.46 -10.17 0.49
C GLU A 59 11.10 -11.45 1.08
N ARG A 60 10.88 -11.69 2.38
CA ARG A 60 11.36 -12.92 3.03
C ARG A 60 10.71 -14.16 2.43
N ALA A 61 9.41 -14.14 2.18
CA ALA A 61 8.69 -15.26 1.58
C ALA A 61 9.22 -15.58 0.17
N VAL A 62 9.40 -14.57 -0.68
CA VAL A 62 9.97 -14.73 -2.03
C VAL A 62 11.38 -15.32 -1.96
N LYS A 63 12.24 -14.82 -1.07
CA LYS A 63 13.59 -15.38 -0.87
C LYS A 63 13.57 -16.86 -0.48
N ASN A 64 12.61 -17.26 0.36
CA ASN A 64 12.47 -18.66 0.75
C ASN A 64 12.01 -19.53 -0.43
N VAL A 65 11.02 -19.07 -1.20
CA VAL A 65 10.55 -19.77 -2.40
C VAL A 65 11.68 -19.97 -3.41
N ILE A 66 12.49 -18.93 -3.67
CA ILE A 66 13.65 -19.03 -4.57
C ILE A 66 14.63 -20.11 -4.09
N LYS A 67 14.98 -20.12 -2.80
CA LYS A 67 15.87 -21.13 -2.22
C LYS A 67 15.32 -22.54 -2.36
N ASP A 68 14.02 -22.73 -2.20
CA ASP A 68 13.40 -24.05 -2.31
C ASP A 68 13.39 -24.54 -3.76
N VAL A 69 13.14 -23.64 -4.73
CA VAL A 69 13.28 -23.93 -6.17
C VAL A 69 14.72 -24.29 -6.52
N GLU A 70 15.71 -23.53 -6.04
CA GLU A 70 17.13 -23.83 -6.27
C GLU A 70 17.55 -25.19 -5.71
N LYS A 71 17.01 -25.60 -4.55
CA LYS A 71 17.27 -26.93 -3.98
C LYS A 71 16.62 -28.04 -4.80
N ALA A 72 15.40 -27.82 -5.30
CA ALA A 72 14.66 -28.83 -6.08
C ALA A 72 15.27 -29.07 -7.47
N LEU A 73 16.01 -28.10 -8.01
CA LEU A 73 16.71 -28.20 -9.29
C LEU A 73 18.14 -28.76 -9.18
N LYS A 74 18.63 -29.06 -7.98
CA LYS A 74 19.91 -29.72 -7.70
C LYS A 74 19.72 -31.21 -7.44
#